data_AF-A0A1J6KTB4-F1
#
_entry.id   AF-A0A1J6KTB4-F1
#
_cell.length_a   1.000
_cell.length_b   1.000
_cell.length_c   1.000
_cell.angle_alpha   90.00
_cell.angle_beta   90.00
_cell.angle_gamma   90.00
#
_symmetry.space_group_name_H-M   'P 1'
#
loop_
_entity.id
_entity.type
_entity.pdbx_description
1 polymer ?
#
loop_
_entity_poly.entity_id
_entity_poly.type
_entity_poly.pdbx_seq_one_letter_code
_entity_poly.pdbx_strand_id
1 'polypeptide(L)'
;MATVEEPILSRLDRLDNILKKLEEVRGGDHSPKTSTASSETLTSDGQASSLDFSPRSMEKHCRPIDDVITETEHKGTLIERLVNVENRVLNMCLQLEAELEIVKKKREENVGIEEAMKKKKEENVVKEEKNKSPYKKGLKSFVKSCVKGKGIGKHKHNKE
;
A
#
# COMPACT_ATOMS: atom_id res chain seq x y z
N MET A 1 10.56 25.33 -2.61
CA MET A 1 11.74 24.67 -3.18
C MET A 1 11.71 23.22 -2.75
N ALA A 2 11.30 22.30 -3.64
CA ALA A 2 11.25 20.88 -3.34
C ALA A 2 12.68 20.34 -3.30
N THR A 3 13.11 19.78 -2.17
CA THR A 3 14.38 19.09 -2.04
C THR A 3 14.28 17.78 -2.82
N VAL A 4 14.89 17.73 -4.00
CA VAL A 4 15.03 16.48 -4.76
C VAL A 4 16.03 15.63 -4.00
N GLU A 5 15.53 14.78 -3.09
CA GLU A 5 16.36 13.90 -2.29
C GLU A 5 16.97 12.85 -3.22
N GLU A 6 18.30 12.73 -3.19
CA GLU A 6 19.03 11.73 -3.97
C GLU A 6 18.50 10.31 -3.68
N PRO A 7 18.29 9.47 -4.70
CA PRO A 7 17.89 8.09 -4.53
C PRO A 7 18.80 7.37 -3.53
N ILE A 8 18.23 6.55 -2.65
CA ILE A 8 18.98 5.85 -1.58
C ILE A 8 20.21 5.10 -2.13
N LEU A 9 20.10 4.55 -3.35
CA LEU A 9 21.18 3.85 -4.03
C LEU A 9 22.38 4.75 -4.36
N SER A 10 22.17 6.01 -4.79
CA SER A 10 23.29 6.93 -5.07
C SER A 10 23.99 7.39 -3.78
N ARG A 11 23.25 7.47 -2.67
CA ARG A 11 23.81 7.76 -1.35
C ARG A 11 24.70 6.62 -0.86
N LEU A 12 24.29 5.37 -1.06
CA LEU A 12 25.07 4.18 -0.70
C LEU A 12 26.33 4.05 -1.57
N ASP A 13 26.20 4.19 -2.88
CA ASP A 13 27.34 4.15 -3.80
C ASP A 13 28.39 5.23 -3.46
N ARG A 14 27.94 6.43 -3.07
CA ARG A 14 28.85 7.49 -2.60
C ARG A 14 29.60 7.10 -1.32
N LEU A 15 28.94 6.43 -0.38
CA LEU A 15 29.56 5.98 0.87
C LEU A 15 30.59 4.86 0.62
N ASP A 16 30.27 3.90 -0.25
CA ASP A 16 31.18 2.81 -0.61
C ASP A 16 32.46 3.35 -1.27
N ASN A 17 32.31 4.33 -2.17
CA ASN A 17 33.45 5.00 -2.79
C ASN A 17 34.33 5.76 -1.79
N ILE A 18 33.75 6.35 -0.74
CA ILE A 18 34.49 7.03 0.33
C ILE A 18 35.23 6.01 1.20
N LEU A 19 34.57 4.92 1.59
CA LEU A 19 35.14 3.85 2.39
C LEU A 19 36.35 3.22 1.70
N LYS A 20 36.24 2.95 0.39
CA LYS A 20 37.33 2.43 -0.44
C LYS A 20 38.57 3.32 -0.39
N LYS A 21 38.41 4.64 -0.58
CA LYS A 21 39.54 5.60 -0.51
C LYS A 21 40.16 5.66 0.88
N LEU A 22 39.34 5.59 1.93
CA LEU A 22 39.84 5.61 3.31
C LEU A 22 40.61 4.34 3.68
N GLU A 23 40.25 3.20 3.08
CA GLU A 23 41.00 1.96 3.23
C GLU A 23 42.33 2.00 2.46
N GLU A 24 42.34 2.54 1.25
CA GLU A 24 43.56 2.77 0.45
C GLU A 24 44.56 3.70 1.16
N VAL A 25 44.10 4.75 1.86
CA VAL A 25 44.98 5.66 2.63
C VAL A 25 45.46 5.03 3.95
N ARG A 26 44.70 4.10 4.51
CA ARG A 26 45.02 3.44 5.80
C ARG A 26 45.97 2.24 5.64
N GLY A 27 45.99 1.60 4.46
CA GLY A 27 46.90 0.49 4.12
C GLY A 27 48.24 0.89 3.50
N GLY A 28 48.59 2.18 3.49
CA GLY A 28 49.78 2.67 2.80
C GLY A 28 51.03 2.73 3.68
N ASP A 29 51.89 1.71 3.58
CA ASP A 29 53.27 1.66 4.11
C ASP A 29 54.24 2.66 3.42
N HIS A 30 53.80 3.90 3.21
CA HIS A 30 54.61 4.93 2.57
C HIS A 30 54.73 6.13 3.49
N SER A 31 55.70 6.04 4.39
CA SER A 31 56.32 7.19 5.05
C SER A 31 56.94 8.11 4.00
N PRO A 32 56.52 9.39 3.89
CA PRO A 32 57.39 10.44 3.38
C PRO A 32 58.05 11.08 4.60
N LYS A 33 59.36 10.89 4.66
CA LYS A 33 60.29 11.48 5.63
C LYS A 33 60.01 12.97 5.86
N THR A 34 60.07 13.35 7.14
CA THR A 34 60.27 14.68 7.72
C THR A 34 60.91 15.74 6.82
N SER A 35 60.45 17.00 6.92
CA SER A 35 61.32 18.17 7.17
C SER A 35 60.51 19.40 7.58
N THR A 36 60.61 19.75 8.87
CA THR A 36 60.47 21.10 9.40
C THR A 36 61.58 21.99 8.85
N ALA A 37 61.23 23.09 8.19
CA ALA A 37 62.10 24.25 8.04
C ALA A 37 61.22 25.51 7.96
N SER A 38 61.23 26.28 9.03
CA SER A 38 60.68 27.63 9.09
C SER A 38 61.57 28.58 8.29
N SER A 39 61.02 29.40 7.38
CA SER A 39 61.60 30.72 7.05
C SER A 39 60.63 31.56 6.21
N GLU A 40 60.01 32.52 6.87
CA GLU A 40 59.81 33.93 6.50
C GLU A 40 59.76 34.40 5.02
N THR A 41 58.67 35.14 4.74
CA THR A 41 58.57 36.41 3.96
C THR A 41 58.74 36.42 2.43
N LEU A 42 57.66 36.76 1.70
CA LEU A 42 57.48 37.97 0.87
C LEU A 42 56.46 37.77 -0.28
N THR A 43 55.45 38.66 -0.29
CA THR A 43 54.76 39.30 -1.44
C THR A 43 54.60 38.54 -2.77
N SER A 44 53.36 38.36 -3.23
CA SER A 44 52.90 38.75 -4.58
C SER A 44 51.53 38.14 -4.87
N ASP A 45 50.69 38.96 -5.51
CA ASP A 45 49.31 38.73 -5.93
C ASP A 45 49.11 37.45 -6.75
N GLY A 46 48.03 36.74 -6.45
CA GLY A 46 47.64 35.51 -7.13
C GLY A 46 46.50 34.81 -6.42
N GLN A 47 45.32 35.42 -6.42
CA GLN A 47 44.09 34.88 -5.86
C GLN A 47 43.63 33.65 -6.65
N ALA A 48 44.25 32.49 -6.38
CA ALA A 48 43.64 31.19 -6.59
C ALA A 48 43.12 30.75 -5.22
N SER A 49 41.80 30.67 -5.08
CA SER A 49 41.16 30.16 -3.86
C SER A 49 41.61 28.73 -3.61
N SER A 50 42.64 28.55 -2.80
CA SER A 50 42.82 27.33 -2.04
C SER A 50 41.64 27.32 -1.08
N LEU A 51 40.59 26.56 -1.43
CA LEU A 51 39.62 26.11 -0.44
C LEU A 51 40.43 25.31 0.58
N ASP A 52 40.83 26.01 1.64
CA ASP A 52 41.48 25.49 2.82
C ASP A 52 40.48 24.57 3.51
N PHE A 53 40.41 23.32 3.04
CA PHE A 53 39.72 22.22 3.72
C PHE A 53 40.55 21.72 4.92
N SER A 54 41.38 22.58 5.53
CA SER A 54 41.90 22.32 6.86
C SER A 54 40.74 22.52 7.84
N PRO A 55 40.26 21.48 8.56
CA PRO A 55 39.25 21.66 9.58
C PRO A 55 39.90 22.46 10.71
N ARG A 56 39.75 23.79 10.63
CA ARG A 56 40.28 24.75 11.59
C ARG A 56 39.54 24.54 12.92
N SER A 57 40.07 23.63 13.74
CA SER A 57 39.65 23.27 15.10
C SER A 57 38.13 23.22 15.31
N MET A 58 37.51 22.05 15.10
CA MET A 58 36.11 21.80 15.50
C MET A 58 35.85 22.01 17.00
N GLU A 59 36.91 22.09 17.80
CA GLU A 59 36.88 22.32 19.25
C GLU A 59 36.08 23.54 19.69
N LYS A 60 35.94 24.59 18.85
CA LYS A 60 35.17 25.79 19.19
C LYS A 60 33.67 25.72 18.83
N HIS A 61 33.20 24.61 18.25
CA HIS A 61 31.82 24.44 17.79
C HIS A 61 31.14 23.18 18.36
N CYS A 62 31.82 22.45 19.25
CA CYS A 62 31.24 21.29 19.91
C CYS A 62 30.32 21.71 21.06
N ARG A 63 29.22 20.98 21.25
CA ARG A 63 28.41 21.07 22.48
C ARG A 63 29.13 20.36 23.64
N PRO A 64 28.84 20.73 24.90
CA PRO A 64 29.35 20.00 26.07
C PRO A 64 29.10 18.49 25.97
N ILE A 65 30.06 17.68 26.42
CA ILE A 65 29.97 16.22 26.29
C ILE A 65 28.78 15.63 27.08
N ASP A 66 28.45 16.21 28.23
CA ASP A 66 27.33 15.77 29.08
C ASP A 66 25.99 15.95 28.36
N ASP A 67 25.82 17.03 27.61
CA ASP A 67 24.62 17.27 26.79
C ASP A 67 24.48 16.21 25.70
N VAL A 68 25.60 15.81 25.07
CA VAL A 68 25.60 14.79 24.01
C VAL A 68 25.30 13.40 24.58
N ILE A 69 25.83 13.08 25.76
CA ILE A 69 25.55 11.82 26.45
C ILE A 69 24.08 11.73 26.81
N THR A 70 23.54 12.74 27.50
CA THR A 70 22.11 12.78 27.89
C THR A 70 21.18 12.76 26.68
N GLU A 71 21.50 13.48 25.61
CA GLU A 71 20.74 13.44 24.36
C GLU A 71 20.74 12.03 23.74
N THR A 72 21.89 11.36 23.73
CA THR A 72 22.03 10.02 23.14
C THR A 72 21.29 8.97 23.97
N GLU A 73 21.39 9.03 25.29
CA GLU A 73 20.64 8.15 26.21
C GLU A 73 19.14 8.35 26.04
N HIS A 74 18.68 9.59 25.92
CA HIS A 74 17.25 9.89 25.78
C HIS A 74 16.70 9.52 24.39
N LYS A 75 17.50 9.65 23.33
CA LYS A 75 17.12 9.25 21.96
C LYS A 75 17.19 7.74 21.73
N GLY A 76 17.93 7.03 22.58
CA GLY A 76 18.15 5.60 22.45
C GLY A 76 19.03 5.23 21.27
N THR A 77 19.26 3.93 21.12
CA THR A 77 20.13 3.41 20.06
C THR A 77 19.39 3.28 18.72
N LEU A 78 20.15 3.23 17.62
CA LEU A 78 19.58 2.88 16.32
C LEU A 78 18.90 1.50 16.35
N ILE A 79 19.44 0.57 17.13
CA ILE A 79 18.90 -0.79 17.30
C ILE A 79 17.52 -0.75 17.95
N GLU A 80 17.32 0.02 19.03
CA GLU A 80 16.01 0.18 19.66
C GLU A 80 14.95 0.72 18.69
N ARG A 81 15.33 1.71 17.87
CA ARG A 81 14.43 2.25 16.84
C ARG A 81 14.10 1.21 15.77
N LEU A 82 15.06 0.38 15.38
CA LEU A 82 14.85 -0.70 14.42
C LEU A 82 13.89 -1.76 14.99
N VAL A 83 14.12 -2.22 16.22
CA VAL A 83 13.24 -3.17 16.92
C VAL A 83 11.81 -2.63 17.04
N ASN A 84 11.63 -1.35 17.33
CA ASN A 84 10.31 -0.73 17.38
C ASN A 84 9.59 -0.76 16.01
N VAL A 85 10.33 -0.49 14.92
CA VAL A 85 9.78 -0.57 13.56
C VAL A 85 9.42 -2.01 13.20
N GLU A 86 10.29 -2.97 13.50
CA GLU A 86 10.05 -4.40 13.29
C GLU A 86 8.79 -4.88 14.02
N ASN A 87 8.63 -4.51 15.30
CA ASN A 87 7.44 -4.83 16.08
C ASN A 87 6.16 -4.23 15.49
N ARG A 88 6.24 -2.99 15.00
CA ARG A 88 5.07 -2.33 14.40
C ARG A 88 4.67 -2.97 13.08
N VAL A 89 5.64 -3.36 12.25
CA VAL A 89 5.41 -4.09 11.00
C VAL A 89 4.82 -5.47 11.30
N LEU A 90 5.39 -6.21 12.26
CA LEU A 90 4.89 -7.52 12.68
C LEU A 90 3.43 -7.44 13.11
N ASN A 91 3.07 -6.47 13.96
CA ASN A 91 1.69 -6.28 14.41
C ASN A 91 0.74 -5.98 13.24
N MET A 92 1.14 -5.14 12.29
CA MET A 92 0.35 -4.88 11.09
C MET A 92 0.16 -6.13 10.23
N CYS A 93 1.21 -6.95 10.05
CA CYS A 93 1.11 -8.20 9.31
C CYS A 93 0.13 -9.17 9.97
N LEU A 94 0.23 -9.37 11.28
CA LEU A 94 -0.70 -10.22 12.04
C LEU A 94 -2.15 -9.73 11.94
N GLN A 95 -2.36 -8.41 12.02
CA GLN A 95 -3.70 -7.83 11.87
C GLN A 95 -4.26 -8.08 10.46
N LEU A 96 -3.47 -7.84 9.42
CA LEU A 96 -3.88 -8.08 8.03
C LEU A 96 -4.21 -9.56 7.77
N GLU A 97 -3.39 -10.48 8.29
CA GLU A 97 -3.65 -11.92 8.18
C GLU A 97 -4.98 -12.30 8.85
N ALA A 98 -5.25 -11.78 10.05
CA ALA A 98 -6.51 -12.01 10.75
C ALA A 98 -7.72 -11.46 9.99
N GLU A 99 -7.62 -10.25 9.45
CA GLU A 99 -8.68 -9.64 8.62
C GLU A 99 -8.94 -10.45 7.34
N LEU A 100 -7.88 -10.90 6.67
CA LEU A 100 -7.97 -11.71 5.46
C LEU A 100 -8.62 -13.07 5.75
N GLU A 101 -8.32 -13.68 6.89
CA GLU A 101 -8.95 -14.93 7.33
C GLU A 101 -10.46 -14.76 7.58
N ILE A 102 -10.87 -13.63 8.17
CA ILE A 102 -12.29 -13.29 8.34
C ILE A 102 -12.97 -13.10 6.98
N VAL A 103 -12.32 -12.42 6.04
CA VAL A 103 -12.84 -12.20 4.69
C VAL A 103 -12.99 -13.52 3.93
N LYS A 104 -12.02 -14.43 4.04
CA LYS A 104 -12.08 -15.78 3.44
C LYS A 104 -13.28 -16.55 3.97
N LYS A 105 -13.43 -16.64 5.30
CA LYS A 105 -14.57 -17.35 5.91
C LYS A 105 -15.91 -16.78 5.45
N LYS A 106 -16.06 -15.45 5.44
CA LYS A 106 -17.27 -14.80 4.91
C LYS A 106 -17.51 -15.13 3.44
N ARG A 107 -16.47 -15.21 2.62
CA ARG A 107 -16.61 -15.58 1.20
C ARG A 107 -17.07 -17.03 1.05
N GLU A 108 -16.47 -17.95 1.79
CA GLU A 108 -16.85 -19.37 1.79
C GLU A 108 -18.30 -19.58 2.25
N GLU A 109 -18.71 -18.90 3.32
CA GLU A 109 -20.10 -18.91 3.81
C GLU A 109 -21.07 -18.38 2.75
N ASN A 110 -20.75 -17.24 2.11
CA ASN A 110 -21.58 -16.67 1.06
C ASN A 110 -21.70 -17.59 -0.16
N VAL A 111 -20.62 -18.25 -0.57
CA VAL A 111 -20.63 -19.25 -1.65
C VAL A 111 -21.54 -20.43 -1.29
N GLY A 112 -21.44 -20.95 -0.05
CA GLY A 112 -22.31 -22.03 0.42
C GLY A 112 -23.79 -21.66 0.44
N ILE A 113 -24.12 -20.42 0.84
CA ILE A 113 -25.49 -19.90 0.81
C ILE A 113 -25.99 -19.75 -0.63
N GLU A 114 -25.16 -19.23 -1.54
CA GLU A 114 -25.51 -19.04 -2.94
C GLU A 114 -25.78 -20.37 -3.66
N GLU A 115 -24.93 -21.38 -3.43
CA GLU A 115 -25.14 -22.74 -3.94
C GLU A 115 -26.41 -23.39 -3.38
N ALA A 116 -26.70 -23.20 -2.08
CA ALA A 116 -27.91 -23.71 -1.46
C ALA A 116 -29.18 -23.02 -2.00
N MET A 117 -29.13 -21.71 -2.27
CA MET A 117 -30.22 -20.98 -2.92
C MET A 117 -30.43 -21.45 -4.36
N LYS A 118 -29.35 -21.71 -5.12
CA LYS A 118 -29.44 -22.19 -6.49
C LYS A 118 -30.10 -23.58 -6.57
N LYS A 119 -29.71 -24.51 -5.69
CA LYS A 119 -30.36 -25.84 -5.57
C LYS A 119 -31.85 -25.72 -5.24
N LYS A 120 -32.24 -24.87 -4.29
CA LYS A 120 -33.67 -24.65 -3.96
C LYS A 120 -34.45 -24.05 -5.13
N LYS A 121 -33.84 -23.15 -5.91
CA LYS A 121 -34.47 -22.56 -7.09
C LYS A 121 -34.68 -23.58 -8.19
N GLU A 122 -33.69 -24.42 -8.48
CA GLU A 122 -33.80 -25.51 -9.46
C GLU A 122 -34.86 -26.55 -9.04
N GLU A 123 -34.90 -26.92 -7.75
CA GLU A 123 -35.92 -27.85 -7.23
C GLU A 123 -37.34 -27.27 -7.34
N ASN A 124 -37.52 -25.97 -7.08
CA ASN A 124 -38.81 -25.30 -7.26
C ASN A 124 -39.22 -25.16 -8.73
N VAL A 125 -38.29 -24.91 -9.66
CA VAL A 125 -38.59 -24.87 -11.10
C VAL A 125 -39.06 -26.25 -11.59
N VAL A 126 -38.43 -27.34 -11.15
CA VAL A 126 -38.85 -28.71 -11.50
C VAL A 126 -40.22 -29.06 -10.90
N LYS A 127 -40.55 -28.55 -9.70
CA LYS A 127 -41.89 -28.71 -9.10
C LYS A 127 -42.96 -27.86 -9.80
N GLU A 128 -42.64 -26.67 -10.28
CA GLU A 128 -43.57 -25.84 -11.06
C GLU A 128 -43.86 -26.44 -12.46
N GLU A 129 -42.88 -27.08 -13.11
CA GLU A 129 -43.13 -27.74 -14.41
C GLU A 129 -44.01 -28.98 -14.28
N LYS A 130 -43.91 -29.74 -13.17
CA LYS A 130 -44.78 -30.89 -12.91
C LYS A 130 -46.21 -30.52 -12.50
N ASN A 131 -46.45 -29.26 -12.12
CA ASN A 131 -47.78 -28.76 -11.70
C ASN A 131 -48.50 -27.92 -12.76
N LYS A 132 -48.02 -27.87 -14.01
CA LYS A 132 -48.78 -27.32 -15.14
C LYS A 132 -49.88 -28.30 -15.58
N SER A 133 -50.89 -28.45 -14.72
CA SER A 133 -52.19 -28.98 -15.15
C SER A 133 -52.85 -27.99 -16.13
N PRO A 134 -53.62 -28.47 -17.12
CA PRO A 134 -54.18 -27.63 -18.18
C PRO A 134 -55.43 -26.90 -17.67
N TYR A 135 -55.31 -25.97 -16.72
CA TYR A 135 -56.48 -25.31 -16.16
C TYR A 135 -56.33 -23.80 -15.93
N LYS A 136 -56.19 -23.02 -17.01
CA LYS A 136 -56.44 -21.56 -16.98
C LYS A 136 -57.08 -21.03 -18.28
N LYS A 137 -58.09 -21.75 -18.82
CA LYS A 137 -58.87 -21.28 -19.98
C LYS A 137 -60.14 -20.47 -19.61
N GLY A 138 -60.55 -20.44 -18.34
CA GLY A 138 -61.84 -19.85 -17.92
C GLY A 138 -61.90 -18.32 -17.88
N LEU A 139 -60.84 -17.63 -17.44
CA LEU A 139 -60.91 -16.17 -17.31
C LEU A 139 -60.82 -15.45 -18.67
N LYS A 140 -60.02 -15.99 -19.61
CA LYS A 140 -59.93 -15.46 -20.98
C LYS A 140 -61.22 -15.67 -21.77
N SER A 141 -61.94 -16.78 -21.56
CA SER A 141 -63.25 -16.98 -22.18
C SER A 141 -64.32 -16.06 -21.61
N PHE A 142 -64.26 -15.75 -20.31
CA PHE A 142 -65.20 -14.83 -19.66
C PHE A 142 -65.05 -13.39 -20.20
N VAL A 143 -63.81 -12.89 -20.26
CA VAL A 143 -63.53 -11.56 -20.85
C VAL A 143 -63.95 -11.52 -22.33
N LYS A 144 -63.74 -12.61 -23.08
CA LYS A 144 -64.17 -12.71 -24.49
C LYS A 144 -65.70 -12.70 -24.64
N SER A 145 -66.45 -13.28 -23.70
CA SER A 145 -67.92 -13.22 -23.70
C SER A 145 -68.48 -11.85 -23.32
N CYS A 146 -67.77 -11.07 -22.50
CA CYS A 146 -68.19 -9.72 -22.14
C CYS A 146 -67.95 -8.70 -23.26
N VAL A 147 -66.88 -8.89 -24.05
CA VAL A 147 -66.54 -7.99 -25.17
C VAL A 147 -67.31 -8.32 -26.46
N LYS A 148 -67.71 -9.58 -26.66
CA LYS A 148 -68.52 -9.99 -27.82
C LYS A 148 -70.01 -9.80 -27.48
N GLY A 149 -70.47 -8.55 -27.55
CA GLY A 149 -71.83 -8.13 -27.25
C GLY A 149 -72.90 -9.05 -27.84
N LYS A 150 -73.87 -9.44 -27.00
CA LYS A 150 -75.05 -10.21 -27.37
C LYS A 150 -75.94 -9.32 -28.23
N GLY A 151 -75.84 -9.47 -29.55
CA GLY A 151 -76.68 -8.78 -30.52
C GLY A 151 -78.15 -9.13 -30.28
N ILE A 152 -78.93 -8.16 -29.83
CA ILE A 152 -80.39 -8.21 -29.82
C ILE A 152 -80.83 -8.06 -31.29
N GLY A 153 -81.38 -9.12 -31.88
CA GLY A 153 -81.67 -9.19 -33.31
C GLY A 153 -82.80 -10.14 -33.69
N LYS A 154 -84.04 -9.66 -33.47
CA LYS A 154 -85.26 -9.85 -34.28
C LYS A 154 -86.01 -11.21 -34.30
N HIS A 155 -87.23 -11.14 -33.75
CA HIS A 155 -88.54 -11.43 -34.37
C HIS A 155 -88.79 -12.77 -35.10
N LYS A 156 -89.74 -13.56 -34.57
CA LYS A 156 -91.07 -13.83 -35.17
C LYS A 156 -91.86 -14.83 -34.29
N HIS A 157 -92.93 -14.36 -33.65
CA HIS A 157 -94.03 -15.22 -33.24
C HIS A 157 -94.97 -15.40 -34.43
N ASN A 158 -95.40 -16.63 -34.65
CA ASN A 158 -96.38 -17.08 -35.65
C ASN A 158 -97.74 -17.34 -34.96
N LYS A 159 -98.80 -17.42 -35.80
CA LYS A 159 -100.24 -17.68 -35.55
C LYS A 159 -101.04 -16.42 -35.19
N GLU A 160 -102.18 -16.14 -35.82
CA GLU A 160 -103.15 -16.97 -36.56
C GLU A 160 -103.80 -16.15 -37.68
#